data_AF-A0A640W280-F1
#
_entry.id   AF-A0A640W280-F1
#
_cell.length_a   1.000
_cell.length_b   1.000
_cell.length_c   1.000
_cell.angle_alpha   90.00
_cell.angle_beta   90.00
_cell.angle_gamma   90.00
#
_symmetry.space_group_name_H-M   'P 1'
#
loop_
_entity.id
_entity.type
_entity.pdbx_description
1 polymer ?
#
loop_
_entity_poly.entity_id
_entity_poly.type
_entity_poly.pdbx_seq_one_letter_code
_entity_poly.pdbx_strand_id
1 'polypeptide(L)'
;MPKFVVKKDGRKEEFIPEKIVVAAIKSGANTEIARKIARKVEKIDKEEIETKEIREIVLNELKSINPDWHKRWLSYDKGIKRLYKHYRHGLYE
;
A
#
# COMPACT_ATOMS: atom_id res chain seq x y z
N MET A 1 -16.42 -4.68 3.03
CA MET A 1 -15.40 -3.96 2.25
C MET A 1 -15.46 -2.51 2.60
N PRO A 2 -14.32 -1.89 2.95
CA PRO A 2 -14.23 -0.45 3.12
C PRO A 2 -14.76 0.28 1.91
N LYS A 3 -15.53 1.34 2.12
CA LYS A 3 -15.95 2.23 1.03
C LYS A 3 -14.90 3.29 0.76
N PHE A 4 -14.24 3.77 1.82
CA PHE A 4 -13.27 4.85 1.72
C PHE A 4 -11.91 4.51 2.34
N VAL A 5 -10.86 5.07 1.76
CA VAL A 5 -9.51 5.10 2.32
C VAL A 5 -9.19 6.50 2.80
N VAL A 6 -8.83 6.62 4.07
CA VAL A 6 -8.37 7.88 4.67
C VAL A 6 -6.86 8.01 4.45
N LYS A 7 -6.43 9.08 3.78
CA LYS A 7 -5.03 9.42 3.53
C LYS A 7 -4.40 10.05 4.78
N LYS A 8 -3.07 10.16 4.79
CA LYS A 8 -2.32 10.76 5.91
C LYS A 8 -2.73 12.22 6.20
N ASP A 9 -3.14 12.95 5.18
CA ASP A 9 -3.60 14.34 5.27
C ASP A 9 -5.10 14.48 5.56
N GLY A 10 -5.80 13.37 5.85
CA GLY A 10 -7.23 13.34 6.16
C GLY A 10 -8.15 13.29 4.93
N ARG A 11 -7.61 13.42 3.71
CA ARG A 11 -8.42 13.25 2.49
C ARG A 11 -8.99 11.84 2.40
N LYS A 12 -10.20 11.72 1.85
CA LYS A 12 -10.87 10.44 1.59
C LYS A 12 -10.85 10.15 0.10
N GLU A 13 -10.58 8.91 -0.27
CA GLU A 13 -10.70 8.39 -1.63
C GLU A 13 -11.51 7.09 -1.62
N GLU A 14 -12.14 6.73 -2.74
CA GLU A 14 -12.78 5.43 -2.87
C GLU A 14 -11.77 4.30 -2.68
N PHE A 15 -12.19 3.27 -1.95
CA PHE A 15 -11.42 2.06 -1.79
C PHE A 15 -11.42 1.26 -3.09
N ILE A 16 -10.22 1.06 -3.64
CA ILE A 16 -10.00 0.32 -4.88
C ILE A 16 -9.04 -0.85 -4.59
N PRO A 17 -9.52 -2.10 -4.54
CA PRO A 17 -8.69 -3.29 -4.25
C PRO A 17 -7.48 -3.42 -5.17
N GLU A 18 -7.61 -3.04 -6.44
CA GLU A 18 -6.57 -3.13 -7.46
C GLU A 18 -5.32 -2.31 -7.09
N LYS A 19 -5.47 -1.22 -6.33
CA LYS A 19 -4.31 -0.47 -5.81
C LYS A 19 -3.43 -1.35 -4.91
N ILE A 20 -4.03 -2.24 -4.13
CA ILE A 20 -3.33 -3.20 -3.27
C ILE A 20 -2.67 -4.29 -4.12
N VAL A 21 -3.41 -4.84 -5.09
CA VAL A 21 -2.91 -5.88 -6.01
C VAL A 21 -1.66 -5.39 -6.75
N VAL A 22 -1.73 -4.21 -7.37
CA VAL A 22 -0.62 -3.63 -8.13
C VAL A 22 0.60 -3.41 -7.23
N ALA A 23 0.40 -2.91 -6.02
CA ALA A 23 1.52 -2.64 -5.11
C ALA A 23 2.19 -3.93 -4.60
N ALA A 24 1.40 -4.99 -4.34
CA ALA A 24 1.94 -6.31 -3.99
C ALA A 24 2.73 -6.94 -5.15
N ILE A 25 2.23 -6.84 -6.38
CA ILE A 25 2.93 -7.31 -7.59
C ILE A 25 4.25 -6.56 -7.79
N LYS A 26 4.25 -5.22 -7.65
CA LYS A 26 5.47 -4.41 -7.72
C LYS A 26 6.52 -4.80 -6.68
N SER A 27 6.11 -5.45 -5.60
CA SER A 27 6.99 -5.96 -4.56
C SER A 27 7.52 -7.37 -4.82
N GLY A 28 7.02 -8.03 -5.87
CA GLY A 28 7.46 -9.35 -6.34
C GLY A 28 6.45 -10.47 -6.12
N ALA A 29 5.28 -10.20 -5.53
CA ALA A 29 4.24 -11.21 -5.41
C ALA A 29 3.65 -11.55 -6.79
N ASN A 30 3.24 -12.81 -6.98
CA ASN A 30 2.46 -13.18 -8.16
C ASN A 30 1.01 -12.69 -8.03
N THR A 31 0.27 -12.70 -9.15
CA THR A 31 -1.11 -12.19 -9.23
C THR A 31 -2.07 -12.89 -8.27
N GLU A 32 -1.91 -14.20 -8.06
CA GLU A 32 -2.78 -14.97 -7.18
C GLU A 32 -2.60 -14.54 -5.71
N ILE A 33 -1.36 -14.44 -5.26
CA ILE A 33 -1.03 -13.99 -3.91
C ILE A 33 -1.46 -12.54 -3.71
N ALA A 34 -1.19 -11.66 -4.67
CA ALA A 34 -1.59 -10.26 -4.60
C ALA A 34 -3.12 -10.10 -4.44
N ARG A 35 -3.91 -10.87 -5.19
CA ARG A 35 -5.37 -10.90 -5.06
C ARG A 35 -5.83 -11.46 -3.71
N LYS A 36 -5.16 -12.48 -3.17
CA LYS A 36 -5.47 -13.01 -1.83
C LYS A 36 -5.25 -11.95 -0.74
N ILE A 37 -4.15 -11.19 -0.82
CA ILE A 37 -3.87 -10.09 0.12
C ILE A 37 -4.92 -8.99 -0.01
N ALA A 38 -5.28 -8.57 -1.22
CA ALA A 38 -6.33 -7.57 -1.43
C ALA A 38 -7.69 -8.02 -0.84
N ARG A 39 -8.09 -9.28 -1.08
CA ARG A 39 -9.30 -9.88 -0.49
C ARG A 39 -9.31 -9.88 1.02
N LYS A 40 -8.15 -10.00 1.67
CA LYS A 40 -8.05 -9.92 3.12
C LYS A 40 -8.42 -8.53 3.64
N VAL A 41 -8.01 -7.49 2.93
CA VAL A 41 -8.37 -6.09 3.24
C VAL A 41 -9.84 -5.82 2.89
N GLU A 42 -10.37 -6.37 1.79
CA GLU A 42 -11.79 -6.25 1.41
C GLU A 42 -12.75 -6.83 2.46
N LYS A 43 -12.33 -7.87 3.17
CA LYS A 43 -13.14 -8.52 4.22
C LYS A 43 -13.24 -7.71 5.52
N ILE A 44 -12.54 -6.58 5.63
CA ILE A 44 -12.63 -5.71 6.79
C ILE A 44 -14.00 -5.04 6.80
N ASP A 45 -14.71 -5.19 7.92
CA ASP A 45 -16.03 -4.59 8.15
C ASP A 45 -15.87 -3.21 8.81
N LYS A 46 -15.48 -2.24 7.99
CA LYS A 46 -15.38 -0.82 8.33
C LYS A 46 -15.88 -0.02 7.15
N GLU A 47 -16.55 1.11 7.38
CA GLU A 47 -16.91 2.04 6.30
C GLU A 47 -15.65 2.74 5.74
N GLU A 48 -14.73 3.12 6.63
CA GLU A 48 -13.49 3.84 6.31
C GLU A 48 -12.29 3.10 6.89
N ILE A 49 -11.19 3.06 6.13
CA ILE A 49 -9.94 2.44 6.56
C ILE A 49 -8.76 3.38 6.31
N GLU A 50 -7.82 3.46 7.25
CA GLU A 50 -6.64 4.29 7.05
C GLU A 50 -5.65 3.68 6.07
N THR A 51 -4.98 4.52 5.28
CA THR A 51 -3.88 4.08 4.41
C THR A 51 -2.78 3.37 5.20
N LYS A 52 -2.54 3.77 6.46
CA LYS A 52 -1.54 3.15 7.34
C LYS A 52 -1.96 1.73 7.74
N GLU A 53 -3.23 1.51 8.06
CA GLU A 53 -3.76 0.20 8.42
C GLU A 53 -3.67 -0.78 7.23
N ILE A 54 -4.11 -0.37 6.03
CA ILE A 54 -3.96 -1.18 4.81
C ILE A 54 -2.49 -1.58 4.61
N ARG A 55 -1.58 -0.60 4.73
CA ARG A 55 -0.15 -0.81 4.55
C ARG A 55 0.40 -1.86 5.52
N GLU A 56 0.04 -1.78 6.79
CA GLU A 56 0.50 -2.72 7.82
C GLU A 56 0.03 -4.14 7.52
N ILE A 57 -1.25 -4.32 7.15
CA ILE A 57 -1.79 -5.63 6.75
C ILE A 57 -1.00 -6.18 5.57
N VAL A 58 -0.84 -5.40 4.50
CA VAL A 58 -0.16 -5.86 3.28
C VAL A 58 1.31 -6.23 3.56
N LEU A 59 2.04 -5.41 4.30
CA LEU A 59 3.44 -5.69 4.66
C LEU A 59 3.57 -6.93 5.55
N ASN A 60 2.62 -7.17 6.46
CA ASN A 60 2.62 -8.37 7.29
C ASN A 60 2.34 -9.63 6.47
N GLU A 61 1.38 -9.59 5.55
CA GLU A 61 1.13 -10.72 4.64
C GLU A 61 2.30 -10.99 3.70
N LEU A 62 2.92 -9.94 3.14
CA LEU A 62 4.10 -10.12 2.31
C LEU A 62 5.24 -10.73 3.12
N LYS A 63 5.47 -10.29 4.36
CA LYS A 63 6.52 -10.83 5.22
C LYS A 63 6.30 -12.28 5.59
N SER A 64 5.06 -12.68 5.86
CA SER A 64 4.73 -14.06 6.25
C SER A 64 4.93 -15.04 5.10
N ILE A 65 4.73 -14.60 3.85
CA ILE A 65 4.91 -15.42 2.66
C ILE A 65 6.37 -15.39 2.19
N ASN A 66 6.94 -14.20 2.05
CA ASN A 66 8.33 -14.01 1.62
C ASN A 66 8.88 -12.68 2.20
N PRO A 67 9.79 -12.75 3.20
CA PRO A 67 10.40 -11.58 3.81
C PRO A 67 11.07 -10.61 2.81
N ASP A 68 11.54 -11.09 1.66
CA ASP A 68 12.17 -10.22 0.66
C ASP A 68 11.16 -9.35 -0.08
N TRP A 69 9.91 -9.78 -0.25
CA TRP A 69 8.85 -8.94 -0.82
C TRP A 69 8.53 -7.77 0.09
N HIS A 70 8.50 -8.00 1.40
CA HIS A 70 8.38 -6.92 2.40
C HIS A 70 9.56 -5.94 2.26
N LYS A 71 10.80 -6.43 2.20
CA LYS A 71 11.99 -5.56 2.04
C LYS A 71 11.95 -4.74 0.76
N ARG A 72 11.54 -5.34 -0.36
CA ARG A 72 11.38 -4.66 -1.66
C ARG A 72 10.36 -3.54 -1.60
N TRP A 73 9.19 -3.79 -0.99
CA TRP A 73 8.19 -2.76 -0.75
C TRP A 73 8.78 -1.59 0.06
N LEU A 74 9.42 -1.87 1.20
CA LEU A 74 10.01 -0.83 2.05
C LEU A 74 11.09 -0.01 1.32
N SER A 75 11.91 -0.67 0.51
CA SER A 75 12.93 -0.01 -0.31
C SER A 75 12.29 0.95 -1.33
N TYR A 76 11.24 0.51 -2.02
CA TYR A 76 10.47 1.33 -2.95
C TYR A 76 9.91 2.59 -2.26
N ASP A 77 9.25 2.43 -1.11
CA ASP A 77 8.71 3.57 -0.38
C ASP A 77 9.77 4.57 0.08
N LYS A 78 10.93 4.06 0.52
CA LYS A 78 12.06 4.92 0.91
C LYS A 78 12.55 5.72 -0.30
N GLY A 79 12.65 5.09 -1.46
CA GLY A 79 13.00 5.73 -2.73
C GLY A 79 11.99 6.81 -3.13
N ILE A 80 10.70 6.49 -3.12
CA ILE A 80 9.62 7.43 -3.45
C ILE A 80 9.59 8.61 -2.47
N LYS A 81 9.71 8.37 -1.17
CA LYS A 81 9.76 9.46 -0.17
C LYS A 81 10.97 10.36 -0.37
N ARG A 82 12.14 9.80 -0.72
CA ARG A 82 13.34 10.58 -1.05
C ARG A 82 13.10 11.46 -2.27
N LEU A 83 12.48 10.91 -3.32
CA LEU A 83 12.11 11.66 -4.53
C LEU A 83 11.12 12.78 -4.22
N TYR A 84 10.03 12.49 -3.49
CA TYR A 84 9.07 13.52 -3.07
C TYR A 84 9.72 14.63 -2.25
N LYS A 85 10.63 14.30 -1.31
CA LYS A 85 11.38 15.31 -0.57
C LYS A 85 12.23 16.16 -1.50
N HIS A 86 12.90 15.55 -2.47
CA HIS A 86 13.72 16.27 -3.44
C HIS A 86 12.89 17.23 -4.31
N TYR A 87 11.78 16.74 -4.90
CA TYR A 87 10.92 17.56 -5.76
C TYR A 87 10.11 18.62 -5.00
N ARG A 88 9.73 18.37 -3.74
CA ARG A 88 9.03 19.37 -2.90
C ARG A 88 9.91 20.56 -2.50
N HIS A 89 11.23 20.41 -2.56
CA HIS A 89 12.20 21.43 -2.16
C HIS A 89 13.06 21.96 -3.32
N GLY A 90 12.83 21.55 -4.58
CA GLY A 90 13.87 21.69 -5.61
C GLY A 90 13.46 22.10 -7.03
N LEU A 91 12.25 22.60 -7.29
CA LEU A 91 11.88 23.10 -8.64
C LEU A 91 10.93 24.31 -8.58
N TYR A 92 11.32 25.37 -7.85
CA TYR A 92 10.91 26.78 -8.03
C TYR A 92 12.00 27.70 -7.45
N GLU A 93 13.25 27.45 -7.83
CA GLU A 93 14.31 28.46 -7.87
C GLU A 93 15.07 28.28 -9.19
#